data_AF-A0A4Q5LUS2-F1
#
_entry.id   AF-A0A4Q5LUS2-F1
#
_cell.length_a   1.000
_cell.length_b   1.000
_cell.length_c   1.000
_cell.angle_alpha   90.00
_cell.angle_beta   90.00
_cell.angle_gamma   90.00
#
_symmetry.space_group_name_H-M   'P 1'
#
loop_
_entity.id
_entity.type
_entity.pdbx_description
1 polymer ?
#
loop_
_entity_poly.entity_id
_entity_poly.type
_entity_poly.pdbx_seq_one_letter_code
_entity_poly.pdbx_strand_id
1 'polypeptide(L)'
;MYFLNRYFNPHTPVCLLFSLFCLSCTYAQTTDKPKARYNYLLSLPKDYDKKTMPYPLVIYLHGSSHRGNDLNKLKGYGLPYVIDKGKEFNFIVASPQCPGGKYWSTENWFDSLYAELTTKYRIDADRVYLTGISLGGYGTFIAGIEHADKLAAIVPLCGGVNDDDMNRLCPTLKKLPIWTFHGTADNIIPISETERVVKALDACEGNIKFTRLENEGHGIQYLYEKDEIYEWMMLWKRK
;
A
#
# COMPACT_ATOMS: atom_id res chain seq x y z
N MET A 1 66.49 -64.27 -8.64
CA MET A 1 66.52 -63.34 -7.50
C MET A 1 65.16 -62.67 -7.45
N TYR A 2 64.43 -62.95 -6.36
CA TYR A 2 63.07 -62.53 -5.98
C TYR A 2 61.85 -63.05 -6.77
N PHE A 3 60.82 -63.30 -5.95
CA PHE A 3 59.67 -64.19 -6.04
C PHE A 3 58.39 -63.34 -5.96
N LEU A 4 57.27 -63.88 -6.46
CA LEU A 4 55.87 -63.64 -6.01
C LEU A 4 55.27 -62.24 -6.28
N ASN A 5 53.97 -62.03 -6.44
CA ASN A 5 52.79 -62.82 -6.80
C ASN A 5 51.63 -61.79 -6.93
N ARG A 6 50.53 -62.22 -7.54
CA ARG A 6 49.13 -61.91 -7.15
C ARG A 6 48.40 -60.62 -7.60
N TYR A 7 47.22 -60.93 -8.15
CA TYR A 7 45.86 -60.39 -7.93
C TYR A 7 45.22 -59.40 -8.93
N PHE A 8 44.13 -59.94 -9.51
CA PHE A 8 42.90 -59.29 -9.95
C PHE A 8 42.46 -58.09 -9.10
N ASN A 9 41.92 -57.06 -9.74
CA ASN A 9 40.86 -56.23 -9.17
C ASN A 9 39.95 -55.64 -10.30
N PRO A 10 38.61 -55.64 -10.14
CA PRO A 10 37.66 -55.04 -11.07
C PRO A 10 37.31 -53.59 -10.69
N HIS A 11 36.32 -53.03 -11.39
CA HIS A 11 35.50 -51.84 -11.06
C HIS A 11 35.74 -50.59 -11.93
N THR A 12 34.95 -50.52 -13.01
CA THR A 12 34.42 -49.28 -13.60
C THR A 12 33.66 -48.45 -12.55
N PRO A 13 33.92 -47.14 -12.42
CA PRO A 13 33.08 -46.27 -11.60
C PRO A 13 31.88 -45.78 -12.42
N VAL A 14 30.68 -46.07 -11.93
CA VAL A 14 29.42 -45.45 -12.35
C VAL A 14 29.35 -44.06 -11.69
N CYS A 15 29.32 -43.00 -12.50
CA CYS A 15 29.11 -41.64 -12.04
C CYS A 15 27.60 -41.38 -11.89
N LEU A 16 27.08 -41.51 -10.67
CA LEU A 16 25.72 -41.10 -10.30
C LEU A 16 25.69 -39.58 -10.07
N LEU A 17 25.18 -38.83 -11.05
CA LEU A 17 24.82 -37.41 -10.88
C LEU A 17 23.55 -37.31 -10.03
N PHE A 18 23.70 -37.08 -8.74
CA PHE A 18 22.61 -36.61 -7.88
C PHE A 18 22.39 -35.12 -8.13
N SER A 19 21.40 -34.79 -8.96
CA SER A 19 20.87 -33.44 -9.08
C SER A 19 20.09 -33.09 -7.81
N LEU A 20 20.76 -32.45 -6.83
CA LEU A 20 20.08 -31.74 -5.75
C LEU A 20 19.37 -30.51 -6.33
N PHE A 21 18.08 -30.66 -6.63
CA PHE A 21 17.18 -29.51 -6.77
C PHE A 21 17.00 -28.89 -5.38
N CYS A 22 17.84 -27.91 -5.05
CA CYS A 22 17.65 -27.08 -3.87
C CYS A 22 16.49 -26.12 -4.17
N LEU A 23 15.26 -26.51 -3.80
CA LEU A 23 14.15 -25.58 -3.67
C LEU A 23 14.47 -24.64 -2.51
N SER A 24 15.17 -23.55 -2.78
CA SER A 24 15.21 -22.42 -1.88
C SER A 24 13.86 -21.69 -1.98
N CYS A 25 12.86 -22.22 -1.25
CA CYS A 25 11.75 -21.40 -0.80
C CYS A 25 12.33 -20.34 0.13
N THR A 26 12.61 -19.15 -0.40
CA THR A 26 12.81 -17.96 0.43
C THR A 26 11.50 -17.69 1.15
N TYR A 27 11.40 -18.16 2.39
CA TYR A 27 10.35 -17.74 3.30
C TYR A 27 10.59 -16.24 3.55
N ALA A 28 9.76 -15.38 2.98
CA ALA A 28 9.75 -13.98 3.37
C ALA A 28 9.44 -13.92 4.87
N GLN A 29 10.40 -13.53 5.70
CA GLN A 29 10.15 -13.27 7.11
C GLN A 29 9.24 -12.04 7.20
N THR A 30 7.93 -12.26 7.30
CA THR A 30 7.01 -11.24 7.75
C THR A 30 7.21 -11.09 9.25
N THR A 31 7.94 -10.07 9.69
CA THR A 31 7.87 -9.64 11.09
C THR A 31 6.45 -9.15 11.33
N ASP A 32 5.62 -9.95 12.01
CA ASP A 32 4.24 -9.56 12.32
C ASP A 32 4.25 -8.29 13.17
N LYS A 33 3.81 -7.19 12.58
CA LYS A 33 3.66 -5.91 13.29
C LYS A 33 2.61 -6.07 14.39
N PRO A 34 2.81 -5.46 15.57
CA PRO A 34 1.79 -5.51 16.62
C PRO A 34 0.48 -4.89 16.11
N LYS A 35 -0.65 -5.56 16.36
CA LYS A 35 -1.97 -5.03 16.03
C LYS A 35 -2.24 -3.77 16.83
N ALA A 36 -2.76 -2.73 16.18
CA ALA A 36 -3.11 -1.47 16.84
C ALA A 36 -4.47 -0.96 16.38
N ARG A 37 -5.18 -0.29 17.29
CA ARG A 37 -6.42 0.43 16.97
C ARG A 37 -6.15 1.92 17.03
N TYR A 38 -6.34 2.61 15.91
CA TYR A 38 -6.20 4.05 15.81
C TYR A 38 -7.58 4.71 15.84
N ASN A 39 -7.67 5.87 16.50
CA ASN A 39 -8.84 6.72 16.39
C ASN A 39 -9.00 7.18 14.94
N TYR A 40 -10.24 7.35 14.48
CA TYR A 40 -10.51 7.75 13.10
C TYR A 40 -11.73 8.67 13.00
N LEU A 41 -11.75 9.49 11.95
CA LEU A 41 -12.99 10.11 11.47
C LEU A 41 -13.67 9.18 10.47
N LEU A 42 -15.01 9.13 10.52
CA LEU A 42 -15.82 8.35 9.61
C LEU A 42 -16.88 9.26 8.96
N SER A 43 -17.02 9.14 7.64
CA SER A 43 -18.13 9.74 6.89
C SER A 43 -18.91 8.65 6.17
N LEU A 44 -20.23 8.71 6.27
CA LEU A 44 -21.15 7.82 5.58
C LEU A 44 -21.88 8.58 4.47
N PRO A 45 -22.22 7.93 3.35
CA PRO A 45 -23.09 8.51 2.33
C PRO A 45 -24.42 8.96 2.93
N LYS A 46 -24.99 10.07 2.42
CA LYS A 46 -26.26 10.63 2.92
C LYS A 46 -27.43 9.66 2.88
N ASP A 47 -27.42 8.74 1.94
CA ASP A 47 -28.44 7.72 1.72
C ASP A 47 -28.08 6.37 2.36
N TYR A 48 -27.05 6.33 3.22
CA TYR A 48 -26.61 5.11 3.87
C TYR A 48 -27.77 4.36 4.54
N ASP A 49 -28.58 5.03 5.37
CA ASP A 49 -29.71 4.41 6.07
C ASP A 49 -30.91 4.08 5.17
N LYS A 50 -30.94 4.63 3.95
CA LYS A 50 -32.03 4.42 2.98
C LYS A 50 -31.76 3.23 2.06
N LYS A 51 -30.50 2.80 1.93
CA LYS A 51 -30.09 1.71 1.05
C LYS A 51 -29.56 0.53 1.83
N THR A 52 -29.89 -0.66 1.34
CA THR A 52 -29.41 -1.94 1.87
C THR A 52 -28.14 -2.43 1.17
N MET A 53 -27.80 -1.84 0.01
CA MET A 53 -26.63 -2.24 -0.77
C MET A 53 -25.31 -1.81 -0.10
N PRO A 54 -24.23 -2.59 -0.28
CA PRO A 54 -22.91 -2.24 0.22
C PRO A 54 -22.28 -1.08 -0.57
N TYR A 55 -21.51 -0.26 0.14
CA TYR A 55 -20.83 0.92 -0.36
C TYR A 55 -19.33 0.69 -0.54
N PRO A 56 -18.68 1.34 -1.52
CA PRO A 56 -17.23 1.41 -1.53
C PRO A 56 -16.68 2.04 -0.25
N LEU A 57 -15.44 1.68 0.10
CA LEU A 57 -14.69 2.28 1.20
C LEU A 57 -13.44 2.98 0.65
N VAL A 58 -13.24 4.24 1.00
CA VAL A 58 -11.97 4.96 0.82
C VAL A 58 -11.32 5.19 2.17
N ILE A 59 -10.13 4.65 2.36
CA ILE A 59 -9.30 4.91 3.55
C ILE A 59 -8.30 6.01 3.19
N TYR A 60 -8.26 7.07 4.00
CA TYR A 60 -7.38 8.22 3.80
C TYR A 60 -6.32 8.32 4.89
N LEU A 61 -5.05 8.43 4.48
CA LEU A 61 -3.90 8.57 5.36
C LEU A 61 -3.31 9.98 5.28
N HIS A 62 -3.30 10.66 6.43
CA HIS A 62 -2.75 12.00 6.55
C HIS A 62 -1.21 12.03 6.54
N GLY A 63 -0.65 13.21 6.27
CA GLY A 63 0.78 13.51 6.37
C GLY A 63 1.27 13.68 7.82
N SER A 64 2.58 13.87 8.01
CA SER A 64 3.21 13.83 9.34
C SER A 64 2.69 14.90 10.32
N SER A 65 2.20 16.04 9.82
CA SER A 65 1.68 17.18 10.58
C SER A 65 0.39 16.88 11.35
N HIS A 66 -0.38 15.87 10.92
CA HIS A 66 -1.67 15.50 11.51
C HIS A 66 -1.60 14.32 12.49
N ARG A 67 -0.39 13.83 12.79
CA ARG A 67 -0.18 12.82 13.83
C ARG A 67 -0.62 13.31 15.20
N GLY A 68 -1.01 12.39 16.06
CA GLY A 68 -1.35 12.68 17.46
C GLY A 68 -2.57 11.92 17.92
N ASN A 69 -3.35 12.56 18.78
CA ASN A 69 -4.56 12.01 19.42
C ASN A 69 -5.76 12.98 19.33
N ASP A 70 -5.65 14.06 18.56
CA ASP A 70 -6.72 15.02 18.31
C ASP A 70 -7.26 14.87 16.89
N LEU A 71 -8.44 14.27 16.76
CA LEU A 71 -9.08 14.01 15.47
C LEU A 71 -9.45 15.31 14.72
N ASN A 72 -9.59 16.45 15.40
CA ASN A 72 -9.88 17.71 14.71
C ASN A 72 -8.74 18.12 13.79
N LYS A 73 -7.50 17.74 14.09
CA LYS A 73 -6.36 17.99 13.19
C LYS A 73 -6.57 17.38 11.82
N LEU A 74 -7.24 16.22 11.72
CA LEU A 74 -7.45 15.56 10.44
C LEU A 74 -8.21 16.43 9.44
N LYS A 75 -9.06 17.34 9.92
CA LYS A 75 -9.85 18.28 9.13
C LYS A 75 -9.03 19.44 8.55
N GLY A 76 -7.71 19.50 8.78
CA GLY A 76 -6.87 20.58 8.22
C GLY A 76 -6.64 20.50 6.71
N TYR A 77 -6.69 19.30 6.12
CA TYR A 77 -6.57 19.09 4.67
C TYR A 77 -7.04 17.68 4.23
N GLY A 78 -7.14 17.47 2.92
CA GLY A 78 -7.47 16.19 2.31
C GLY A 78 -8.94 15.80 2.47
N LEU A 79 -9.24 14.51 2.46
CA LEU A 79 -10.60 13.99 2.50
C LEU A 79 -11.43 14.50 3.69
N PRO A 80 -10.93 14.48 4.96
CA PRO A 80 -11.69 15.03 6.08
C PRO A 80 -11.97 16.53 5.97
N TYR A 81 -11.06 17.31 5.38
CA TYR A 81 -11.26 18.75 5.17
C TYR A 81 -12.41 19.03 4.20
N VAL A 82 -12.41 18.39 3.03
CA VAL A 82 -13.48 18.63 2.04
C VAL A 82 -14.84 18.16 2.55
N ILE A 83 -14.87 17.09 3.34
CA ILE A 83 -16.09 16.61 4.01
C ILE A 83 -16.57 17.62 5.06
N ASP A 84 -15.68 18.18 5.88
CA ASP A 84 -16.01 19.21 6.85
C ASP A 84 -16.53 20.50 6.18
N LYS A 85 -16.11 20.76 4.93
CA LYS A 85 -16.64 21.83 4.07
C LYS A 85 -17.97 21.48 3.36
N GLY A 86 -18.52 20.29 3.59
CA GLY A 86 -19.81 19.87 3.04
C GLY A 86 -19.72 19.12 1.71
N LYS A 87 -18.53 18.72 1.25
CA LYS A 87 -18.44 17.81 0.10
C LYS A 87 -18.97 16.44 0.48
N GLU A 88 -19.83 15.90 -0.37
CA GLU A 88 -20.51 14.63 -0.15
C GLU A 88 -20.00 13.56 -1.11
N PHE A 89 -19.98 12.32 -0.62
CA PHE A 89 -19.50 11.18 -1.38
C PHE A 89 -20.52 10.04 -1.34
N ASN A 90 -20.56 9.28 -2.43
CA ASN A 90 -21.36 8.05 -2.55
C ASN A 90 -20.60 6.80 -2.07
N PHE A 91 -19.56 7.00 -1.26
CA PHE A 91 -18.74 5.97 -0.65
C PHE A 91 -18.43 6.32 0.81
N ILE A 92 -18.12 5.31 1.61
CA ILE A 92 -17.69 5.49 3.00
C ILE A 92 -16.26 6.02 3.00
N VAL A 93 -15.98 6.99 3.87
CA VAL A 93 -14.62 7.50 4.08
C VAL A 93 -14.19 7.23 5.51
N ALA A 94 -13.09 6.51 5.68
CA ALA A 94 -12.44 6.34 6.97
C ALA A 94 -11.07 7.02 6.97
N SER A 95 -10.82 7.85 7.97
CA SER A 95 -9.57 8.61 8.11
C SER A 95 -8.95 8.34 9.48
N PRO A 96 -8.16 7.27 9.63
CA PRO A 96 -7.43 7.02 10.87
C PRO A 96 -6.42 8.14 11.16
N GLN A 97 -6.12 8.32 12.44
CA GLN A 97 -5.03 9.19 12.91
C GLN A 97 -3.85 8.35 13.37
N CYS A 98 -2.72 8.47 12.68
CA CYS A 98 -1.46 7.88 13.12
C CYS A 98 -1.01 8.57 14.44
N PRO A 99 -0.71 7.81 15.50
CA PRO A 99 -0.27 8.37 16.77
C PRO A 99 1.01 9.19 16.66
N GLY A 100 1.20 10.11 17.62
CA GLY A 100 2.46 10.85 17.76
C GLY A 100 3.65 9.90 17.94
N GLY A 101 4.78 10.21 17.30
CA GLY A 101 5.99 9.40 17.34
C GLY A 101 5.96 8.11 16.50
N LYS A 102 4.86 7.81 15.82
CA LYS A 102 4.74 6.62 14.95
C LYS A 102 4.76 6.99 13.46
N TYR A 103 4.91 5.95 12.65
CA TYR A 103 4.75 5.94 11.20
C TYR A 103 3.62 4.97 10.86
N TRP A 104 3.01 5.11 9.68
CA TRP A 104 2.01 4.15 9.19
C TRP A 104 2.56 2.72 9.05
N SER A 105 3.88 2.57 8.99
CA SER A 105 4.56 1.27 8.95
C SER A 105 4.84 0.67 10.33
N THR A 106 4.64 1.40 11.44
CA THR A 106 5.05 0.96 12.79
C THR A 106 4.21 -0.19 13.32
N GLU A 107 2.91 -0.23 13.02
CA GLU A 107 1.95 -1.17 13.62
C GLU A 107 0.95 -1.67 12.58
N ASN A 108 0.30 -2.81 12.83
CA ASN A 108 -0.79 -3.30 12.01
C ASN A 108 -2.11 -2.61 12.41
N TRP A 109 -2.26 -1.37 11.96
CA TRP A 109 -3.49 -0.58 12.12
C TRP A 109 -4.54 -0.94 11.07
N PHE A 110 -4.13 -1.33 9.85
CA PHE A 110 -5.03 -1.56 8.73
C PHE A 110 -5.97 -2.73 9.01
N ASP A 111 -5.46 -3.89 9.43
CA ASP A 111 -6.33 -5.05 9.69
C ASP A 111 -7.33 -4.78 10.80
N SER A 112 -6.92 -4.04 11.83
CA SER A 112 -7.78 -3.68 12.96
C SER A 112 -8.90 -2.74 12.52
N LEU A 113 -8.56 -1.70 11.76
CA LEU A 113 -9.54 -0.75 11.19
C LEU A 113 -10.48 -1.46 10.20
N TYR A 114 -9.91 -2.21 9.26
CA TYR A 114 -10.65 -2.92 8.23
C TYR A 114 -11.67 -3.87 8.85
N ALA A 115 -11.24 -4.74 9.77
CA ALA A 115 -12.12 -5.70 10.43
C ALA A 115 -13.24 -5.00 11.22
N GLU A 116 -12.94 -3.90 11.91
CA GLU A 116 -13.95 -3.11 12.63
C GLU A 116 -14.98 -2.52 11.65
N LEU A 117 -14.51 -1.88 10.58
CA LEU A 117 -15.38 -1.23 9.61
C LEU A 117 -16.27 -2.24 8.89
N THR A 118 -15.73 -3.34 8.39
CA THR A 118 -16.51 -4.37 7.67
C THR A 118 -17.49 -5.12 8.57
N THR A 119 -17.25 -5.13 9.87
CA THR A 119 -18.21 -5.70 10.84
C THR A 119 -19.37 -4.74 11.12
N LYS A 120 -19.10 -3.43 11.17
CA LYS A 120 -20.09 -2.42 11.57
C LYS A 120 -20.86 -1.80 10.40
N TYR A 121 -20.26 -1.76 9.22
CA TYR A 121 -20.79 -1.03 8.07
C TYR A 121 -20.95 -1.91 6.83
N ARG A 122 -21.91 -1.56 5.98
CA ARG A 122 -22.19 -2.21 4.70
C ARG A 122 -21.12 -1.80 3.69
N ILE A 123 -19.97 -2.46 3.74
CA ILE A 123 -18.84 -2.23 2.84
C ILE A 123 -18.81 -3.29 1.75
N ASP A 124 -18.59 -2.83 0.52
CA ASP A 124 -18.29 -3.69 -0.62
C ASP A 124 -16.80 -4.06 -0.56
N ALA A 125 -16.52 -5.30 -0.17
CA ALA A 125 -15.15 -5.79 0.03
C ALA A 125 -14.32 -5.81 -1.26
N ASP A 126 -14.95 -5.71 -2.44
CA ASP A 126 -14.24 -5.64 -3.72
C ASP A 126 -14.01 -4.19 -4.17
N ARG A 127 -14.47 -3.20 -3.39
CA ARG A 127 -14.30 -1.76 -3.67
C ARG A 127 -13.75 -1.03 -2.44
N VAL A 128 -12.59 -1.46 -1.99
CA VAL A 128 -11.84 -0.84 -0.90
C VAL A 128 -10.61 -0.17 -1.49
N TYR A 129 -10.45 1.12 -1.22
CA TYR A 129 -9.38 1.93 -1.78
C TYR A 129 -8.56 2.58 -0.67
N LEU A 130 -7.29 2.84 -0.95
CA LEU A 130 -6.39 3.50 -0.01
C LEU A 130 -5.69 4.66 -0.68
N THR A 131 -5.65 5.80 0.00
CA THR A 131 -5.00 7.00 -0.51
C THR A 131 -4.39 7.79 0.64
N GLY A 132 -3.40 8.62 0.35
CA GLY A 132 -2.75 9.42 1.36
C GLY A 132 -1.64 10.28 0.80
N ILE A 133 -1.19 11.25 1.59
CA ILE A 133 -0.18 12.24 1.19
C ILE A 133 1.03 12.25 2.11
N SER A 134 2.23 12.44 1.56
CA SER A 134 3.48 12.60 2.34
C SER A 134 3.75 11.35 3.18
N LEU A 135 3.83 11.45 4.50
CA LEU A 135 3.83 10.29 5.40
C LEU A 135 2.71 9.29 5.05
N GLY A 136 1.49 9.77 4.76
CA GLY A 136 0.37 8.95 4.31
C GLY A 136 0.52 8.39 2.89
N GLY A 137 1.32 9.03 2.03
CA GLY A 137 1.71 8.51 0.72
C GLY A 137 2.62 7.28 0.87
N TYR A 138 3.64 7.37 1.74
CA TYR A 138 4.44 6.21 2.15
C TYR A 138 3.57 5.13 2.79
N GLY A 139 2.70 5.53 3.73
CA GLY A 139 1.74 4.61 4.36
C GLY A 139 0.85 3.88 3.37
N THR A 140 0.44 4.56 2.28
CA THR A 140 -0.40 3.99 1.23
C THR A 140 0.34 2.92 0.44
N PHE A 141 1.60 3.16 0.05
CA PHE A 141 2.41 2.12 -0.59
C PHE A 141 2.66 0.93 0.33
N ILE A 142 3.07 1.16 1.59
CA ILE A 142 3.38 0.07 2.54
C ILE A 142 2.15 -0.77 2.85
N ALA A 143 1.01 -0.14 3.15
CA ALA A 143 -0.23 -0.88 3.38
C ALA A 143 -0.72 -1.56 2.08
N GLY A 144 -0.46 -0.98 0.91
CA GLY A 144 -0.64 -1.64 -0.37
C GLY A 144 0.17 -2.93 -0.49
N ILE A 145 1.46 -2.89 -0.14
CA ILE A 145 2.33 -4.09 -0.16
C ILE A 145 1.81 -5.15 0.81
N GLU A 146 1.30 -4.75 1.96
CA GLU A 146 0.89 -5.65 3.05
C GLU A 146 -0.53 -6.21 2.87
N HIS A 147 -1.38 -5.51 2.13
CA HIS A 147 -2.82 -5.78 2.04
C HIS A 147 -3.35 -5.66 0.61
N ALA A 148 -2.50 -5.96 -0.41
CA ALA A 148 -2.89 -5.93 -1.82
C ALA A 148 -4.11 -6.81 -2.11
N ASP A 149 -4.28 -7.89 -1.34
CA ASP A 149 -5.41 -8.81 -1.41
C ASP A 149 -6.73 -8.19 -0.94
N LYS A 150 -6.72 -7.04 -0.24
CA LYS A 150 -7.91 -6.35 0.29
C LYS A 150 -8.23 -5.05 -0.43
N LEU A 151 -7.40 -4.65 -1.41
CA LEU A 151 -7.49 -3.35 -2.05
C LEU A 151 -7.85 -3.50 -3.53
N ALA A 152 -8.74 -2.64 -4.00
CA ALA A 152 -9.15 -2.55 -5.39
C ALA A 152 -8.27 -1.59 -6.19
N ALA A 153 -7.77 -0.51 -5.56
CA ALA A 153 -6.80 0.42 -6.10
C ALA A 153 -6.19 1.29 -4.99
N ILE A 154 -5.02 1.89 -5.25
CA ILE A 154 -4.39 2.85 -4.34
C ILE A 154 -3.96 4.15 -5.03
N VAL A 155 -3.98 5.25 -4.28
CA VAL A 155 -3.62 6.60 -4.75
C VAL A 155 -2.65 7.28 -3.77
N PRO A 156 -1.34 7.00 -3.87
CA PRO A 156 -0.32 7.63 -3.03
C PRO A 156 0.15 8.97 -3.63
N LEU A 157 0.12 10.04 -2.82
CA LEU A 157 0.58 11.39 -3.17
C LEU A 157 1.90 11.69 -2.45
N CYS A 158 2.90 12.19 -3.19
CA CYS A 158 4.23 12.57 -2.69
C CYS A 158 4.81 11.54 -1.71
N GLY A 159 4.93 10.28 -2.12
CA GLY A 159 5.35 9.17 -1.25
C GLY A 159 6.29 8.18 -1.93
N GLY A 160 6.78 7.21 -1.17
CA GLY A 160 7.64 6.14 -1.66
C GLY A 160 7.56 4.91 -0.75
N VAL A 161 8.62 4.11 -0.75
CA VAL A 161 8.79 2.97 0.18
C VAL A 161 10.19 3.01 0.78
N ASN A 162 10.48 2.29 1.85
CA ASN A 162 11.88 2.18 2.30
C ASN A 162 12.66 1.27 1.35
N ASP A 163 14.00 1.32 1.38
CA ASP A 163 14.83 0.51 0.49
C ASP A 163 14.60 -0.99 0.66
N ASP A 164 14.41 -1.45 1.89
CA ASP A 164 14.10 -2.85 2.21
C ASP A 164 12.74 -3.31 1.62
N ASP A 165 11.85 -2.37 1.29
CA ASP A 165 10.52 -2.64 0.74
C ASP A 165 10.49 -2.65 -0.79
N MET A 166 11.55 -2.18 -1.47
CA MET A 166 11.61 -2.13 -2.95
C MET A 166 11.38 -3.51 -3.59
N ASN A 167 11.94 -4.55 -2.97
CA ASN A 167 11.89 -5.94 -3.43
C ASN A 167 10.46 -6.50 -3.35
N ARG A 168 9.62 -5.89 -2.50
CA ARG A 168 8.25 -6.34 -2.23
C ARG A 168 7.25 -5.75 -3.24
N LEU A 169 7.62 -4.69 -3.97
CA LEU A 169 6.74 -4.01 -4.93
C LEU A 169 6.20 -4.95 -6.00
N CYS A 170 7.07 -5.59 -6.79
CA CYS A 170 6.63 -6.44 -7.89
C CYS A 170 5.81 -7.67 -7.46
N PRO A 171 6.21 -8.42 -6.42
CA PRO A 171 5.42 -9.56 -5.95
C PRO A 171 4.02 -9.20 -5.44
N THR A 172 3.83 -7.98 -4.90
CA THR A 172 2.59 -7.61 -4.19
C THR A 172 1.72 -6.63 -4.98
N LEU A 173 2.32 -5.61 -5.60
CA LEU A 173 1.62 -4.49 -6.21
C LEU A 173 1.45 -4.60 -7.72
N LYS A 174 2.14 -5.52 -8.41
CA LYS A 174 2.11 -5.62 -9.89
C LYS A 174 0.69 -5.57 -10.47
N LYS A 175 -0.26 -6.26 -9.86
CA LYS A 175 -1.65 -6.35 -10.35
C LYS A 175 -2.56 -5.26 -9.78
N LEU A 176 -2.15 -4.60 -8.69
CA LEU A 176 -2.96 -3.59 -8.03
C LEU A 176 -2.92 -2.29 -8.85
N PRO A 177 -4.07 -1.71 -9.23
CA PRO A 177 -4.11 -0.41 -9.87
C PRO A 177 -3.57 0.69 -8.95
N ILE A 178 -2.60 1.46 -9.45
CA ILE A 178 -1.96 2.55 -8.72
C ILE A 178 -2.01 3.82 -9.58
N TRP A 179 -2.50 4.92 -9.01
CA TRP A 179 -2.30 6.25 -9.60
C TRP A 179 -1.59 7.14 -8.60
N THR A 180 -0.31 7.43 -8.85
CA THR A 180 0.52 8.25 -7.96
C THR A 180 0.76 9.64 -8.53
N PHE A 181 0.97 10.60 -7.64
CA PHE A 181 1.17 12.02 -7.96
C PHE A 181 2.35 12.56 -7.16
N HIS A 182 3.13 13.46 -7.76
CA HIS A 182 4.23 14.13 -7.08
C HIS A 182 4.53 15.49 -7.72
N GLY A 183 4.80 16.51 -6.91
CA GLY A 183 5.31 17.80 -7.38
C GLY A 183 6.76 17.70 -7.87
N THR A 184 7.09 18.30 -9.03
CA THR A 184 8.46 18.26 -9.56
C THR A 184 9.42 19.17 -8.79
N ALA A 185 8.89 20.10 -7.99
CA ALA A 185 9.64 21.02 -7.13
C ALA A 185 9.45 20.70 -5.63
N ASP A 186 9.08 19.46 -5.27
CA ASP A 186 8.95 19.02 -3.88
C ASP A 186 10.32 19.05 -3.18
N ASN A 187 10.47 19.97 -2.22
CA ASN A 187 11.68 20.19 -1.44
C ASN A 187 11.65 19.50 -0.06
N ILE A 188 10.59 18.75 0.24
CA ILE A 188 10.44 17.99 1.48
C ILE A 188 10.69 16.51 1.22
N ILE A 189 10.10 15.98 0.15
CA ILE A 189 10.31 14.60 -0.31
C ILE A 189 10.73 14.69 -1.77
N PRO A 190 11.98 14.34 -2.13
CA PRO A 190 12.41 14.40 -3.51
C PRO A 190 11.53 13.51 -4.40
N ILE A 191 11.14 14.01 -5.58
CA ILE A 191 10.34 13.26 -6.56
C ILE A 191 10.94 11.90 -6.93
N SER A 192 12.27 11.77 -6.82
CA SER A 192 13.00 10.50 -7.02
C SER A 192 12.47 9.35 -6.16
N GLU A 193 11.86 9.65 -5.01
CA GLU A 193 11.24 8.67 -4.13
C GLU A 193 10.02 7.98 -4.77
N THR A 194 9.20 8.72 -5.52
CA THR A 194 8.12 8.11 -6.31
C THR A 194 8.67 7.52 -7.61
N GLU A 195 9.64 8.16 -8.25
CA GLU A 195 10.19 7.68 -9.52
C GLU A 195 10.84 6.31 -9.42
N ARG A 196 11.55 6.02 -8.33
CA ARG A 196 12.13 4.68 -8.13
C ARG A 196 11.05 3.60 -7.96
N VAL A 197 9.93 3.91 -7.30
CA VAL A 197 8.79 2.99 -7.17
C VAL A 197 8.14 2.75 -8.53
N VAL A 198 7.89 3.82 -9.29
CA VAL A 198 7.35 3.73 -10.66
C VAL A 198 8.26 2.90 -11.56
N LYS A 199 9.56 3.19 -11.58
CA LYS A 199 10.55 2.43 -12.34
C LYS A 199 10.57 0.95 -11.98
N ALA A 200 10.49 0.62 -10.69
CA ALA A 200 10.48 -0.77 -10.24
C ALA A 200 9.20 -1.50 -10.68
N LEU A 201 8.04 -0.86 -10.59
CA LEU A 201 6.77 -1.44 -11.03
C LEU A 201 6.70 -1.57 -12.55
N ASP A 202 7.14 -0.56 -13.31
CA ASP A 202 7.22 -0.62 -14.78
C ASP A 202 8.10 -1.79 -15.24
N ALA A 203 9.24 -2.01 -14.57
CA ALA A 203 10.17 -3.10 -14.88
C ALA A 203 9.55 -4.52 -14.73
N CYS A 204 8.45 -4.64 -14.00
CA CYS A 204 7.70 -5.88 -13.88
C CYS A 204 6.27 -5.78 -14.46
N GLU A 205 6.00 -4.81 -15.33
CA GLU A 205 4.69 -4.58 -15.96
C GLU A 205 3.57 -4.36 -14.93
N GLY A 206 3.88 -3.57 -13.90
CA GLY A 206 2.93 -3.16 -12.88
C GLY A 206 1.88 -2.18 -13.41
N ASN A 207 0.66 -2.26 -12.86
CA ASN A 207 -0.43 -1.34 -13.21
C ASN A 207 -0.28 0.00 -12.47
N ILE A 208 0.68 0.82 -12.89
CA ILE A 208 0.95 2.13 -12.29
C ILE A 208 0.82 3.27 -13.30
N LYS A 209 0.14 4.34 -12.89
CA LYS A 209 0.10 5.64 -13.56
C LYS A 209 0.79 6.66 -12.68
N PHE A 210 1.70 7.46 -13.26
CA PHE A 210 2.37 8.54 -12.55
C PHE A 210 2.07 9.91 -13.17
N THR A 211 1.45 10.79 -12.39
CA THR A 211 1.25 12.19 -12.75
C THR A 211 2.29 13.07 -12.05
N ARG A 212 3.18 13.66 -12.84
CA ARG A 212 4.12 14.70 -12.38
C ARG A 212 3.42 16.05 -12.43
N LEU A 213 3.44 16.78 -11.33
CA LEU A 213 2.83 18.10 -11.21
C LEU A 213 3.94 19.14 -11.37
N GLU A 214 4.01 19.73 -12.56
CA GLU A 214 5.13 20.59 -12.94
C GLU A 214 5.20 21.86 -12.10
N ASN A 215 6.38 22.20 -11.59
CA ASN A 215 6.67 23.32 -10.68
C ASN A 215 5.92 23.29 -9.33
N GLU A 216 5.19 22.21 -9.02
CA GLU A 216 4.46 22.08 -7.77
C GLU A 216 5.37 21.53 -6.66
N GLY A 217 5.16 22.02 -5.43
CA GLY A 217 5.91 21.60 -4.25
C GLY A 217 5.25 20.43 -3.50
N HIS A 218 5.53 20.30 -2.21
CA HIS A 218 4.99 19.23 -1.37
C HIS A 218 3.46 19.30 -1.14
N GLY A 219 2.89 20.51 -1.27
CA GLY A 219 1.53 20.84 -0.86
C GLY A 219 0.43 20.45 -1.85
N ILE A 220 0.38 19.19 -2.30
CA ILE A 220 -0.55 18.74 -3.36
C ILE A 220 -1.88 18.17 -2.84
N GLN A 221 -2.19 18.35 -1.55
CA GLN A 221 -3.45 17.89 -0.94
C GLN A 221 -4.71 18.49 -1.58
N TYR A 222 -4.60 19.61 -2.30
CA TYR A 222 -5.73 20.23 -3.01
C TYR A 222 -6.31 19.29 -4.08
N LEU A 223 -5.58 18.26 -4.51
CA LEU A 223 -6.09 17.25 -5.44
C LEU A 223 -7.33 16.53 -4.91
N TYR A 224 -7.51 16.43 -3.59
CA TYR A 224 -8.72 15.88 -2.98
C TYR A 224 -9.95 16.80 -3.11
N GLU A 225 -9.78 18.05 -3.52
CA GLU A 225 -10.91 18.94 -3.80
C GLU A 225 -11.56 18.60 -5.16
N LYS A 226 -10.78 18.00 -6.08
CA LYS A 226 -11.23 17.58 -7.40
C LYS A 226 -11.82 16.17 -7.39
N ASP A 227 -12.67 15.85 -8.36
CA ASP A 227 -13.35 14.56 -8.42
C ASP A 227 -12.56 13.44 -9.12
N GLU A 228 -11.55 13.80 -9.90
CA GLU A 228 -10.79 12.89 -10.78
C GLU A 228 -10.21 11.67 -10.05
N ILE A 229 -9.65 11.86 -8.85
CA ILE A 229 -9.08 10.77 -8.04
C ILE A 229 -10.18 9.81 -7.60
N TYR A 230 -11.34 10.33 -7.20
CA TYR A 230 -12.46 9.52 -6.73
C TYR A 230 -13.09 8.75 -7.87
N GLU A 231 -13.37 9.42 -8.99
CA GLU A 231 -13.91 8.81 -10.20
C GLU A 231 -13.01 7.68 -10.70
N TRP A 232 -11.69 7.92 -10.74
CA TRP A 232 -10.74 6.89 -11.14
C TRP A 232 -10.72 5.69 -10.19
N MET A 233 -10.73 5.90 -8.87
CA MET A 233 -10.82 4.78 -7.92
C MET A 233 -12.09 3.95 -8.17
N MET A 234 -13.24 4.60 -8.41
CA MET A 234 -14.52 3.90 -8.63
C MET A 234 -14.58 3.04 -9.90
N LEU A 235 -13.63 3.18 -10.83
CA LEU A 235 -13.51 2.29 -12.00
C LEU A 235 -13.00 0.89 -11.63
N TRP A 236 -12.35 0.75 -10.49
CA TRP A 236 -11.67 -0.49 -10.11
C TRP A 236 -12.51 -1.34 -9.18
N LYS A 237 -12.44 -2.65 -9.39
CA LYS A 237 -12.86 -3.67 -8.44
C LYS A 237 -11.74 -4.67 -8.29
N ARG A 238 -11.56 -5.19 -7.08
CA ARG A 238 -10.67 -6.32 -6.84
C ARG A 238 -11.13 -7.50 -7.73
N LYS A 239 -10.19 -8.09 -8.46
CA LYS A 239 -10.43 -9.22 -9.38
C LYS A 239 -10.16 -10.55 -8.69
#